data_AF-A0A1Y0IJX8-F1
#
_entry.id   AF-A0A1Y0IJX8-F1
#
_cell.length_a   1.000
_cell.length_b   1.000
_cell.length_c   1.000
_cell.angle_alpha   90.00
_cell.angle_beta   90.00
_cell.angle_gamma   90.00
#
_symmetry.space_group_name_H-M   'P 1'
#
loop_
_entity.id
_entity.type
_entity.pdbx_description
1 polymer ?
#
loop_
_entity_poly.entity_id
_entity_poly.type
_entity_poly.pdbx_seq_one_letter_code
_entity_poly.pdbx_strand_id
1 'polypeptide(L)'
;MSTTKHEQILKYIEDLEVGNKISVRQIAKVMEVSEGTAYRAIKEAETRGIVSTIERVGTVRIEKKQKKNIERLTFAEVVNIVEGTVLGGKEGLHKTLSKFVIGAMEVDAMLRYIDRDSLMIVGNREQVHKISLEHGAAVLITGGFDTTDDVKVLADQLQLPIISSAYDSFTIATLINRAIYDRLIKKEILLVEDILPANVIPDVMYVGDTIQAWYRMVEETGHTRFPVLDSGERLVGIVTSKDVTGHDLEEPIERVMTRSPISASGRTTVAYAAHMMVWEGFELLPVVDHKRLVGVISRQDVIRAMQHVQNQPQVAQTIQDIILSHFKEEAGDGKSVVLSGVVTPQMTNQMGTMGPGVLMTLINEAGTLAIRRLKNSDMVVENVSVYFLKPIQIDAPVTVRATIVDSGRKFGKVDVEISSHGDLMGKALYTAQVLER
;
A
#
# COMPACT_ATOMS: atom_id res chain seq x y z
N MET A 1 10.41 19.25 -30.11
CA MET A 1 11.02 17.93 -30.37
C MET A 1 10.03 17.12 -31.21
N SER A 2 10.48 16.46 -32.29
CA SER A 2 9.57 15.67 -33.13
C SER A 2 9.11 14.44 -32.35
N THR A 3 7.81 14.28 -32.12
CA THR A 3 7.22 13.08 -31.53
C THR A 3 7.68 11.85 -32.30
N THR A 4 8.08 10.81 -31.58
CA THR A 4 8.54 9.57 -32.21
C THR A 4 7.36 8.90 -32.93
N LYS A 5 7.66 8.12 -33.98
CA LYS A 5 6.63 7.32 -34.69
C LYS A 5 5.85 6.40 -33.74
N HIS A 6 6.49 5.98 -32.63
CA HIS A 6 5.87 5.16 -31.59
C HIS A 6 4.84 5.92 -30.76
N GLU A 7 5.17 7.12 -30.28
CA GLU A 7 4.23 8.00 -29.55
C GLU A 7 3.04 8.43 -30.42
N GLN A 8 3.27 8.65 -31.71
CA GLN A 8 2.21 8.97 -32.67
C GLN A 8 1.18 7.83 -32.77
N ILE A 9 1.63 6.57 -32.71
CA ILE A 9 0.73 5.40 -32.73
C ILE A 9 -0.07 5.31 -31.44
N LEU A 10 0.56 5.54 -30.28
CA LEU A 10 -0.14 5.53 -28.99
C LEU A 10 -1.24 6.60 -28.95
N LYS A 11 -0.94 7.82 -29.40
CA LYS A 11 -1.93 8.89 -29.50
C LYS A 11 -3.08 8.54 -30.46
N TYR A 12 -2.76 7.97 -31.62
CA TYR A 12 -3.76 7.49 -32.56
C TYR A 12 -4.69 6.43 -31.92
N ILE A 13 -4.14 5.49 -31.14
CA ILE A 13 -4.93 4.48 -30.42
C ILE A 13 -5.82 5.13 -29.35
N GLU A 14 -5.32 6.12 -28.62
CA GLU A 14 -6.10 6.83 -27.59
C GLU A 14 -7.30 7.57 -28.17
N ASP A 15 -7.16 8.15 -29.36
CA ASP A 15 -8.20 8.90 -30.08
C ASP A 15 -9.28 8.01 -30.73
N LEU A 16 -9.09 6.69 -30.80
CA LEU A 16 -10.11 5.77 -31.28
C LEU A 16 -11.30 5.67 -30.31
N GLU A 17 -12.51 5.54 -30.86
CA GLU A 17 -13.70 5.27 -30.04
C GLU A 17 -13.59 3.93 -29.30
N VAL A 18 -14.10 3.89 -28.07
CA VAL A 18 -14.16 2.68 -27.26
C VAL A 18 -14.98 1.60 -28.00
N GLY A 19 -14.46 0.38 -28.02
CA GLY A 19 -15.01 -0.75 -28.76
C GLY A 19 -14.38 -0.96 -30.14
N ASN A 20 -13.60 -0.01 -30.67
CA ASN A 20 -12.93 -0.19 -31.97
C ASN A 20 -11.93 -1.35 -31.95
N LYS A 21 -11.97 -2.18 -32.99
CA LYS A 21 -10.99 -3.25 -33.21
C LYS A 21 -9.67 -2.66 -33.70
N ILE A 22 -8.60 -3.14 -33.10
CA ILE A 22 -7.23 -2.71 -33.39
C ILE A 22 -6.48 -3.90 -33.98
N SER A 23 -5.89 -3.68 -35.15
CA SER A 23 -5.02 -4.68 -35.79
C SER A 23 -3.66 -4.10 -36.12
N VAL A 24 -2.62 -4.91 -35.96
CA VAL A 24 -1.22 -4.55 -36.26
C VAL A 24 -1.10 -4.06 -37.71
N ARG A 25 -1.72 -4.77 -38.66
CA ARG A 25 -1.70 -4.45 -40.09
C ARG A 25 -2.36 -3.12 -40.41
N GLN A 26 -3.52 -2.85 -39.81
CA GLN A 26 -4.24 -1.60 -40.04
C GLN A 26 -3.47 -0.41 -39.51
N ILE A 27 -2.94 -0.50 -38.28
CA ILE A 27 -2.13 0.58 -37.70
C ILE A 27 -0.85 0.79 -38.50
N ALA A 28 -0.16 -0.29 -38.90
CA ALA A 28 1.04 -0.19 -39.74
C ALA A 28 0.78 0.54 -41.06
N LYS A 29 -0.38 0.27 -41.69
CA LYS A 29 -0.80 0.90 -42.94
C LYS A 29 -1.21 2.36 -42.77
N VAL A 30 -2.02 2.68 -41.75
CA VAL A 30 -2.54 4.05 -41.52
C VAL A 30 -1.43 5.01 -41.07
N MET A 31 -0.51 4.52 -40.24
CA MET A 31 0.56 5.35 -39.67
C MET A 31 1.87 5.29 -40.47
N GLU A 32 1.89 4.57 -41.61
CA GLU A 32 3.07 4.36 -42.46
C GLU A 32 4.31 3.92 -41.66
N VAL A 33 4.14 2.86 -40.87
CA VAL A 33 5.16 2.27 -39.99
C VAL A 33 5.31 0.76 -40.22
N SER A 34 6.41 0.19 -39.75
CA SER A 34 6.58 -1.27 -39.76
C SER A 34 5.56 -1.95 -38.83
N GLU A 35 5.14 -3.18 -39.19
CA GLU A 35 4.28 -3.99 -38.33
C GLU A 35 4.92 -4.23 -36.94
N GLY A 36 6.25 -4.34 -36.86
CA GLY A 36 6.96 -4.47 -35.58
C GLY A 36 6.89 -3.22 -34.70
N THR A 37 6.85 -2.02 -35.28
CA THR A 37 6.63 -0.77 -34.54
C THR A 37 5.17 -0.69 -34.05
N ALA A 38 4.21 -1.02 -34.92
CA ALA A 38 2.80 -1.06 -34.56
C ALA A 38 2.51 -2.09 -33.44
N TYR A 39 3.11 -3.28 -33.53
CA TYR A 39 2.96 -4.33 -32.52
C TYR A 39 3.47 -3.89 -31.14
N ARG A 40 4.66 -3.27 -31.08
CA ARG A 40 5.21 -2.74 -29.82
C ARG A 40 4.31 -1.66 -29.21
N ALA A 41 3.80 -0.75 -30.03
CA ALA A 41 2.89 0.29 -29.57
C ALA A 41 1.55 -0.28 -29.06
N ILE A 42 0.99 -1.30 -29.72
CA ILE A 42 -0.22 -1.98 -29.26
C ILE A 42 0.02 -2.71 -27.92
N LYS A 43 1.16 -3.38 -27.76
CA LYS A 43 1.52 -4.05 -26.50
C LYS A 43 1.71 -3.07 -25.34
N GLU A 44 2.28 -1.90 -25.63
CA GLU A 44 2.37 -0.84 -24.65
C GLU A 44 1.00 -0.22 -24.33
N ALA A 45 0.14 0.00 -25.34
CA ALA A 45 -1.24 0.45 -25.13
C ALA A 45 -2.04 -0.55 -24.28
N GLU A 46 -1.78 -1.85 -24.43
CA GLU A 46 -2.38 -2.91 -23.61
C GLU A 46 -1.89 -2.83 -22.16
N THR A 47 -0.60 -2.59 -21.96
CA THR A 47 0.00 -2.40 -20.62
C THR A 47 -0.52 -1.13 -19.94
N ARG A 48 -0.76 -0.07 -20.72
CA ARG A 48 -1.38 1.19 -20.26
C ARG A 48 -2.89 1.09 -20.05
N GLY A 49 -3.50 -0.07 -20.30
CA GLY A 49 -4.95 -0.30 -20.14
C GLY A 49 -5.81 0.50 -21.12
N ILE A 50 -5.25 0.92 -22.27
CA ILE A 50 -5.96 1.65 -23.33
C ILE A 50 -6.71 0.65 -24.23
N VAL A 51 -6.16 -0.55 -24.39
CA VAL A 51 -6.70 -1.63 -25.22
C VAL A 51 -6.66 -2.97 -24.48
N SER A 52 -7.47 -3.94 -24.89
CA SER A 52 -7.49 -5.29 -24.33
C SER A 52 -7.58 -6.34 -25.43
N THR A 53 -6.77 -7.40 -25.35
CA THR A 53 -6.86 -8.53 -26.27
C THR A 53 -7.85 -9.56 -25.76
N ILE A 54 -8.91 -9.80 -26.53
CA ILE A 54 -9.97 -10.76 -26.19
C ILE A 54 -9.86 -11.95 -27.15
N GLU A 55 -9.87 -13.17 -26.61
CA GLU A 55 -9.85 -14.40 -27.42
C GLU A 55 -10.99 -14.38 -28.45
N ARG A 56 -10.67 -14.77 -29.70
CA ARG A 56 -11.61 -14.83 -30.85
C ARG A 56 -12.14 -13.48 -31.37
N VAL A 57 -11.94 -12.38 -30.66
CA VAL A 57 -12.39 -11.03 -31.07
C VAL A 57 -11.23 -10.16 -31.56
N GLY A 58 -10.05 -10.32 -30.98
CA GLY A 58 -8.85 -9.52 -31.25
C GLY A 58 -8.64 -8.42 -30.20
N THR A 59 -7.69 -7.52 -30.46
CA THR A 59 -7.44 -6.36 -29.58
C THR A 59 -8.50 -5.29 -29.83
N VAL A 60 -9.10 -4.78 -28.76
CA VAL A 60 -10.15 -3.74 -28.82
C VAL A 60 -9.79 -2.57 -27.93
N ARG A 61 -10.16 -1.36 -28.36
CA ARG A 61 -10.10 -0.15 -27.55
C ARG A 61 -11.06 -0.30 -26.37
N ILE A 62 -10.56 -0.14 -25.15
CA ILE A 62 -11.40 -0.17 -23.94
C ILE A 62 -11.41 1.21 -23.30
N GLU A 63 -12.48 1.59 -22.62
CA GLU A 63 -12.46 2.84 -21.86
C GLU A 63 -11.31 2.78 -20.84
N LYS A 64 -10.44 3.80 -20.84
CA LYS A 64 -9.38 3.89 -19.84
C LYS A 64 -10.11 4.03 -18.52
N LYS A 65 -10.16 2.95 -17.72
CA LYS A 65 -10.65 3.03 -16.35
C LYS A 65 -9.78 4.08 -15.66
N GLN A 66 -10.28 5.30 -15.52
CA GLN A 66 -9.78 6.18 -14.48
C GLN A 66 -9.84 5.33 -13.21
N LYS A 67 -8.74 5.22 -12.47
CA LYS A 67 -8.71 4.58 -11.15
C LYS A 67 -9.75 5.30 -10.32
N LYS A 68 -10.98 4.77 -10.32
CA LYS A 68 -12.13 5.43 -9.70
C LYS A 68 -11.85 5.42 -8.22
N ASN A 69 -11.98 6.59 -7.62
CA ASN A 69 -11.99 6.81 -6.18
C ASN A 69 -12.64 5.62 -5.47
N ILE A 70 -11.90 5.05 -4.51
CA ILE A 70 -12.32 4.18 -3.40
C ILE A 70 -13.82 3.89 -3.39
N GLU A 71 -14.19 2.62 -3.61
CA GLU A 71 -15.57 2.11 -3.56
C GLU A 71 -16.23 2.39 -2.19
N ARG A 72 -16.84 3.57 -2.04
CA ARG A 72 -17.67 3.91 -0.87
C ARG A 72 -18.87 2.96 -0.82
N LEU A 73 -19.23 2.48 0.37
CA LEU A 73 -20.46 1.72 0.57
C LEU A 73 -21.68 2.55 0.17
N THR A 74 -22.67 1.93 -0.43
CA THR A 74 -24.00 2.51 -0.65
C THR A 74 -24.94 2.12 0.48
N PHE A 75 -26.02 2.88 0.68
CA PHE A 75 -27.03 2.50 1.66
C PHE A 75 -27.70 1.15 1.32
N ALA A 76 -27.85 0.81 0.03
CA ALA A 76 -28.32 -0.51 -0.40
C ALA A 76 -27.45 -1.65 0.15
N GLU A 77 -26.14 -1.46 0.14
CA GLU A 77 -25.19 -2.44 0.66
C GLU A 77 -25.24 -2.51 2.19
N VAL A 78 -25.41 -1.36 2.85
CA VAL A 78 -25.63 -1.33 4.31
C VAL A 78 -26.86 -2.14 4.70
N VAL A 79 -27.97 -2.01 3.97
CA VAL A 79 -29.18 -2.83 4.20
C VAL A 79 -28.84 -4.31 4.17
N ASN A 80 -28.07 -4.78 3.20
CA ASN A 80 -27.67 -6.18 3.11
C ASN A 80 -26.73 -6.61 4.26
N ILE A 81 -25.77 -5.75 4.64
CA ILE A 81 -24.79 -6.04 5.71
C ILE A 81 -25.46 -6.25 7.06
N VAL A 82 -26.47 -5.43 7.36
CA VAL A 82 -27.16 -5.42 8.66
C VAL A 82 -28.42 -6.27 8.64
N GLU A 83 -28.66 -7.03 7.56
CA GLU A 83 -29.90 -7.79 7.31
C GLU A 83 -31.14 -6.94 7.56
N GLY A 84 -31.08 -5.68 7.10
CA GLY A 84 -32.06 -4.66 7.38
C GLY A 84 -33.25 -4.69 6.44
N THR A 85 -34.34 -4.07 6.91
CA THR A 85 -35.53 -3.79 6.11
C THR A 85 -35.67 -2.28 5.91
N VAL A 86 -35.98 -1.85 4.69
CA VAL A 86 -36.15 -0.43 4.36
C VAL A 86 -37.58 0.01 4.66
N LEU A 87 -37.72 0.94 5.60
CA LEU A 87 -39.01 1.46 6.07
C LEU A 87 -39.50 2.66 5.24
N GLY A 88 -38.58 3.43 4.66
CA GLY A 88 -38.85 4.61 3.82
C GLY A 88 -37.57 5.11 3.13
N GLY A 89 -37.71 6.03 2.18
CA GLY A 89 -36.59 6.65 1.47
C GLY A 89 -35.88 5.73 0.48
N LYS A 90 -36.59 4.76 -0.12
CA LYS A 90 -36.01 3.72 -1.01
C LYS A 90 -35.22 4.29 -2.18
N GLU A 91 -35.66 5.40 -2.76
CA GLU A 91 -34.96 6.07 -3.85
C GLU A 91 -33.57 6.58 -3.44
N GLY A 92 -33.30 6.75 -2.14
CA GLY A 92 -32.01 7.14 -1.61
C GLY A 92 -30.97 6.02 -1.50
N LEU A 93 -31.33 4.75 -1.75
CA LEU A 93 -30.46 3.60 -1.48
C LEU A 93 -29.17 3.58 -2.32
N HIS A 94 -29.17 4.20 -3.50
CA HIS A 94 -28.01 4.30 -4.39
C HIS A 94 -26.96 5.31 -3.90
N LYS A 95 -27.30 6.18 -2.95
CA LYS A 95 -26.39 7.19 -2.39
C LYS A 95 -25.31 6.50 -1.57
N THR A 96 -24.13 7.11 -1.52
CA THR A 96 -22.96 6.58 -0.81
C THR A 96 -22.95 7.02 0.65
N LEU A 97 -22.59 6.09 1.53
CA LEU A 97 -22.26 6.33 2.92
C LEU A 97 -20.84 6.90 3.03
N SER A 98 -20.71 8.10 3.60
CA SER A 98 -19.41 8.72 3.88
C SER A 98 -18.91 8.44 5.31
N LYS A 99 -19.84 8.43 6.28
CA LYS A 99 -19.58 8.38 7.71
C LYS A 99 -20.80 7.81 8.42
N PHE A 100 -20.62 7.02 9.46
CA PHE A 100 -21.73 6.64 10.36
C PHE A 100 -21.48 7.16 11.77
N VAL A 101 -22.56 7.40 12.51
CA VAL A 101 -22.54 7.94 13.87
C VAL A 101 -23.51 7.12 14.72
N ILE A 102 -23.12 6.81 15.96
CA ILE A 102 -23.98 6.09 16.91
C ILE A 102 -24.64 7.10 17.85
N GLY A 103 -25.95 7.19 17.79
CA GLY A 103 -26.78 8.10 18.57
C GLY A 103 -27.02 7.63 20.00
N ALA A 104 -25.97 7.62 20.82
CA ALA A 104 -26.04 7.22 22.23
C ALA A 104 -26.29 8.40 23.21
N MET A 105 -26.19 9.65 22.75
CA MET A 105 -26.24 10.86 23.58
C MET A 105 -27.61 11.54 23.54
N GLU A 106 -27.78 12.64 24.28
CA GLU A 106 -28.94 13.53 24.12
C GLU A 106 -28.95 14.23 22.75
N VAL A 107 -30.14 14.64 22.29
CA VAL A 107 -30.39 15.11 20.92
C VAL A 107 -29.47 16.27 20.54
N ASP A 108 -29.34 17.26 21.42
CA ASP A 108 -28.53 18.46 21.16
C ASP A 108 -27.04 18.17 21.00
N ALA A 109 -26.54 17.14 21.69
CA ALA A 109 -25.15 16.70 21.56
C ALA A 109 -24.92 15.89 20.28
N MET A 110 -25.91 15.08 19.87
CA MET A 110 -25.83 14.27 18.65
C MET A 110 -25.74 15.13 17.39
N LEU A 111 -26.50 16.24 17.33
CA LEU A 111 -26.53 17.17 16.19
C LEU A 111 -25.14 17.64 15.73
N ARG A 112 -24.17 17.74 16.64
CA ARG A 112 -22.79 18.18 16.34
C ARG A 112 -21.99 17.21 15.49
N TYR A 113 -22.44 15.96 15.40
CA TYR A 113 -21.75 14.89 14.69
C TYR A 113 -22.45 14.52 13.37
N ILE A 114 -23.63 15.09 13.10
CA ILE A 114 -24.44 14.80 11.91
C ILE A 114 -23.98 15.68 10.76
N ASP A 115 -23.58 15.03 9.67
CA ASP A 115 -23.20 15.67 8.42
C ASP A 115 -24.10 15.16 7.28
N ARG A 116 -24.12 15.85 6.13
CA ARG A 116 -24.74 15.32 4.92
C ARG A 116 -24.07 14.01 4.49
N ASP A 117 -24.84 13.10 3.91
CA ASP A 117 -24.37 11.78 3.45
C ASP A 117 -23.83 10.87 4.58
N SER A 118 -24.30 11.10 5.81
CA SER A 118 -24.00 10.25 6.97
C SER A 118 -25.13 9.28 7.31
N LEU A 119 -24.83 8.24 8.08
CA LEU A 119 -25.80 7.28 8.61
C LEU A 119 -25.88 7.39 10.14
N MET A 120 -27.07 7.69 10.65
CA MET A 120 -27.34 7.71 12.09
C MET A 120 -27.83 6.34 12.57
N ILE A 121 -27.05 5.67 13.41
CA ILE A 121 -27.43 4.43 14.09
C ILE A 121 -28.06 4.78 15.43
N VAL A 122 -29.35 4.48 15.62
CA VAL A 122 -30.10 4.91 16.80
C VAL A 122 -31.12 3.84 17.23
N GLY A 123 -31.46 3.80 18.52
CA GLY A 123 -32.56 3.00 19.05
C GLY A 123 -33.94 3.59 18.73
N ASN A 124 -34.97 3.29 19.53
CA ASN A 124 -36.36 3.70 19.28
C ASN A 124 -36.69 5.17 19.61
N ARG A 125 -35.87 6.12 19.16
CA ARG A 125 -36.06 7.56 19.45
C ARG A 125 -36.56 8.28 18.22
N GLU A 126 -37.88 8.27 18.02
CA GLU A 126 -38.56 8.85 16.84
C GLU A 126 -38.14 10.29 16.54
N GLN A 127 -37.99 11.12 17.58
CA GLN A 127 -37.52 12.50 17.43
C GLN A 127 -36.13 12.59 16.78
N VAL A 128 -35.24 11.63 17.09
CA VAL A 128 -33.90 11.56 16.50
C VAL A 128 -33.97 11.09 15.04
N HIS A 129 -34.90 10.19 14.71
CA HIS A 129 -35.08 9.75 13.32
C HIS A 129 -35.41 10.94 12.42
N LYS A 130 -36.38 11.76 12.83
CA LYS A 130 -36.81 12.95 12.10
C LYS A 130 -35.68 13.98 11.96
N ILE A 131 -35.05 14.34 13.07
CA ILE A 131 -33.99 15.36 13.09
C ILE A 131 -32.79 14.93 12.24
N SER A 132 -32.44 13.65 12.23
CA SER A 132 -31.32 13.13 11.41
C SER A 132 -31.60 13.32 9.92
N LEU A 133 -32.81 13.01 9.47
CA LEU A 133 -33.23 13.20 8.07
C LEU A 133 -33.20 14.67 7.68
N GLU A 134 -33.72 15.57 8.53
CA GLU A 134 -33.71 17.02 8.30
C GLU A 134 -32.30 17.59 8.14
N HIS A 135 -31.30 16.97 8.79
CA HIS A 135 -29.89 17.34 8.68
C HIS A 135 -29.15 16.63 7.52
N GLY A 136 -29.86 15.83 6.72
CA GLY A 136 -29.29 15.17 5.54
C GLY A 136 -28.66 13.81 5.81
N ALA A 137 -28.96 13.18 6.94
CA ALA A 137 -28.45 11.86 7.31
C ALA A 137 -29.52 10.78 7.14
N ALA A 138 -29.13 9.64 6.58
CA ALA A 138 -29.94 8.43 6.60
C ALA A 138 -30.04 7.88 8.03
N VAL A 139 -31.06 7.06 8.30
CA VAL A 139 -31.32 6.53 9.64
C VAL A 139 -31.28 5.01 9.62
N LEU A 140 -30.60 4.42 10.60
CA LEU A 140 -30.59 3.00 10.88
C LEU A 140 -31.08 2.76 12.31
N ILE A 141 -32.26 2.16 12.42
CA ILE A 141 -32.94 1.85 13.66
C ILE A 141 -32.53 0.45 14.13
N THR A 142 -32.01 0.37 15.35
CA THR A 142 -31.48 -0.88 15.93
C THR A 142 -32.54 -1.58 16.78
N GLY A 143 -32.50 -2.91 16.91
CA GLY A 143 -33.41 -3.68 17.77
C GLY A 143 -34.76 -4.03 17.12
N GLY A 144 -34.89 -3.87 15.80
CA GLY A 144 -36.07 -4.24 15.02
C GLY A 144 -37.26 -3.31 15.19
N PHE A 145 -37.06 -2.11 15.73
CA PHE A 145 -38.11 -1.12 15.89
C PHE A 145 -38.48 -0.47 14.55
N ASP A 146 -39.73 0.02 14.49
CA ASP A 146 -40.24 0.83 13.38
C ASP A 146 -40.12 2.33 13.72
N THR A 147 -40.57 3.18 12.81
CA THR A 147 -40.77 4.62 12.99
C THR A 147 -42.18 5.02 12.55
N THR A 148 -42.59 6.23 12.90
CA THR A 148 -43.89 6.79 12.52
C THR A 148 -44.02 7.08 11.01
N ASP A 149 -45.25 7.08 10.51
CA ASP A 149 -45.54 7.27 9.08
C ASP A 149 -45.13 8.65 8.56
N ASP A 150 -45.22 9.70 9.38
CA ASP A 150 -44.77 11.05 9.01
C ASP A 150 -43.25 11.09 8.76
N VAL A 151 -42.47 10.33 9.53
CA VAL A 151 -41.02 10.21 9.34
C VAL A 151 -40.70 9.39 8.08
N LYS A 152 -41.47 8.34 7.77
CA LYS A 152 -41.33 7.56 6.51
C LYS A 152 -41.59 8.45 5.29
N VAL A 153 -42.66 9.25 5.32
CA VAL A 153 -42.98 10.21 4.25
C VAL A 153 -41.88 11.25 4.09
N LEU A 154 -41.34 11.78 5.19
CA LEU A 154 -40.21 12.72 5.16
C LEU A 154 -38.97 12.09 4.51
N ALA A 155 -38.65 10.84 4.85
CA ALA A 155 -37.55 10.11 4.23
C ALA A 155 -37.71 9.91 2.73
N ASP A 156 -38.93 9.62 2.26
CA ASP A 156 -39.23 9.53 0.83
C ASP A 156 -39.03 10.88 0.12
N GLN A 157 -39.51 11.99 0.72
CA GLN A 157 -39.34 13.33 0.17
C GLN A 157 -37.87 13.76 0.06
N LEU A 158 -37.06 13.45 1.09
CA LEU A 158 -35.64 13.77 1.13
C LEU A 158 -34.77 12.74 0.38
N GLN A 159 -35.36 11.63 -0.06
CA GLN A 159 -34.67 10.48 -0.63
C GLN A 159 -33.51 10.03 0.27
N LEU A 160 -33.79 9.88 1.57
CA LEU A 160 -32.84 9.41 2.59
C LEU A 160 -33.41 8.16 3.23
N PRO A 161 -32.72 7.01 3.14
CA PRO A 161 -33.30 5.76 3.58
C PRO A 161 -33.41 5.70 5.11
N ILE A 162 -34.50 5.08 5.56
CA ILE A 162 -34.67 4.59 6.93
C ILE A 162 -34.59 3.06 6.88
N ILE A 163 -33.63 2.51 7.60
CA ILE A 163 -33.34 1.08 7.63
C ILE A 163 -33.62 0.59 9.05
N SER A 164 -34.34 -0.51 9.21
CA SER A 164 -34.51 -1.19 10.50
C SER A 164 -33.76 -2.51 10.49
N SER A 165 -33.04 -2.82 11.56
CA SER A 165 -32.34 -4.10 11.74
C SER A 165 -32.63 -4.66 13.12
N ALA A 166 -32.77 -5.99 13.20
CA ALA A 166 -32.99 -6.69 14.47
C ALA A 166 -31.77 -6.64 15.41
N TYR A 167 -30.59 -6.31 14.88
CA TYR A 167 -29.35 -6.22 15.63
C TYR A 167 -29.27 -4.96 16.50
N ASP A 168 -28.48 -5.01 17.57
CA ASP A 168 -28.17 -3.86 18.41
C ASP A 168 -27.12 -2.94 17.78
N SER A 169 -26.93 -1.75 18.37
CA SER A 169 -26.01 -0.73 17.87
C SER A 169 -24.54 -1.17 17.79
N PHE A 170 -24.06 -2.01 18.72
CA PHE A 170 -22.69 -2.51 18.70
C PHE A 170 -22.50 -3.54 17.59
N THR A 171 -23.46 -4.46 17.44
CA THR A 171 -23.42 -5.48 16.39
C THR A 171 -23.47 -4.81 15.00
N ILE A 172 -24.38 -3.87 14.78
CA ILE A 172 -24.49 -3.11 13.52
C ILE A 172 -23.20 -2.34 13.23
N ALA A 173 -22.69 -1.60 14.22
CA ALA A 173 -21.45 -0.86 14.06
C ALA A 173 -20.31 -1.82 13.68
N THR A 174 -20.19 -2.97 14.34
CA THR A 174 -19.17 -3.98 14.04
C THR A 174 -19.30 -4.54 12.63
N LEU A 175 -20.51 -4.88 12.18
CA LEU A 175 -20.76 -5.42 10.84
C LEU A 175 -20.46 -4.41 9.74
N ILE A 176 -20.94 -3.17 9.88
CA ILE A 176 -20.63 -2.09 8.93
C ILE A 176 -19.13 -1.83 8.92
N ASN A 177 -18.52 -1.76 10.09
CA ASN A 177 -17.08 -1.54 10.23
C ASN A 177 -16.29 -2.65 9.54
N ARG A 178 -16.64 -3.92 9.78
CA ARG A 178 -16.06 -5.08 9.10
C ARG A 178 -16.25 -5.03 7.58
N ALA A 179 -17.42 -4.66 7.09
CA ALA A 179 -17.67 -4.56 5.65
C ALA A 179 -16.85 -3.43 5.01
N ILE A 180 -16.66 -2.31 5.71
CA ILE A 180 -15.71 -1.26 5.31
C ILE A 180 -14.30 -1.86 5.26
N TYR A 181 -13.86 -2.57 6.30
CA TYR A 181 -12.54 -3.22 6.33
C TYR A 181 -12.33 -4.21 5.20
N ASP A 182 -13.28 -5.11 4.93
CA ASP A 182 -13.16 -6.13 3.88
C ASP A 182 -13.01 -5.48 2.48
N ARG A 183 -13.62 -4.30 2.26
CA ARG A 183 -13.39 -3.48 1.06
C ARG A 183 -12.07 -2.73 1.07
N LEU A 184 -11.66 -2.20 2.22
CA LEU A 184 -10.36 -1.56 2.40
C LEU A 184 -9.19 -2.56 2.25
N ILE A 185 -9.40 -3.85 2.49
CA ILE A 185 -8.40 -4.90 2.23
C ILE A 185 -8.30 -5.20 0.72
N LYS A 186 -9.37 -4.99 -0.05
CA LYS A 186 -9.30 -4.88 -1.51
C LYS A 186 -8.76 -3.51 -1.99
N LYS A 187 -7.93 -2.83 -1.20
CA LYS A 187 -7.15 -1.70 -1.71
C LYS A 187 -6.30 -2.20 -2.88
N GLU A 188 -6.42 -1.52 -4.02
CA GLU A 188 -5.39 -1.62 -5.04
C GLU A 188 -4.06 -1.34 -4.37
N ILE A 189 -3.12 -2.28 -4.48
CA ILE A 189 -1.77 -2.12 -3.94
C ILE A 189 -1.20 -0.86 -4.59
N LEU A 190 -1.04 0.21 -3.81
CA LEU A 190 -0.49 1.46 -4.33
C LEU A 190 0.98 1.21 -4.68
N LEU A 191 1.33 1.41 -5.95
CA LEU A 191 2.67 1.17 -6.47
C LEU A 191 3.45 2.48 -6.52
N VAL A 192 4.77 2.39 -6.51
CA VAL A 192 5.67 3.56 -6.61
C VAL A 192 5.43 4.29 -7.93
N GLU A 193 5.14 3.59 -9.02
CA GLU A 193 4.78 4.21 -10.30
C GLU A 193 3.49 5.05 -10.25
N ASP A 194 2.58 4.78 -9.30
CA ASP A 194 1.35 5.55 -9.12
C ASP A 194 1.57 6.92 -8.45
N ILE A 195 2.68 7.05 -7.73
CA ILE A 195 3.04 8.27 -6.98
C ILE A 195 4.26 8.98 -7.58
N LEU A 196 4.90 8.36 -8.57
CA LEU A 196 6.03 8.94 -9.26
C LEU A 196 5.57 10.21 -9.98
N PRO A 197 6.21 11.37 -9.74
CA PRO A 197 5.79 12.61 -10.37
C PRO A 197 5.86 12.51 -11.90
N ALA A 198 4.71 12.64 -12.57
CA ALA A 198 4.68 12.64 -14.02
C ALA A 198 5.43 13.89 -14.55
N ASN A 199 6.43 13.68 -15.41
CA ASN A 199 7.21 14.72 -16.08
C ASN A 199 8.22 15.50 -15.22
N VAL A 200 8.66 14.96 -14.08
CA VAL A 200 9.78 15.54 -13.33
C VAL A 200 11.06 14.78 -13.68
N ILE A 201 12.02 15.48 -14.26
CA ILE A 201 13.38 14.95 -14.43
C ILE A 201 14.07 15.07 -13.08
N PRO A 202 14.55 13.98 -12.47
CA PRO A 202 15.27 14.06 -11.21
C PRO A 202 16.59 14.82 -11.40
N ASP A 203 16.92 15.68 -10.45
CA ASP A 203 18.27 16.24 -10.37
C ASP A 203 19.25 15.12 -10.02
N VAL A 204 20.28 14.96 -10.83
CA VAL A 204 21.27 13.88 -10.72
C VAL A 204 22.67 14.44 -10.81
N MET A 205 23.63 13.67 -10.32
CA MET A 205 25.05 13.90 -10.54
C MET A 205 25.67 12.73 -11.29
N TYR A 206 26.83 12.94 -11.88
CA TYR A 206 27.62 11.90 -12.53
C TYR A 206 28.87 11.58 -11.72
N VAL A 207 29.39 10.37 -11.90
CA VAL A 207 30.62 9.89 -11.22
C VAL A 207 31.82 10.82 -11.36
N GLY A 208 31.92 11.54 -12.48
CA GLY A 208 33.01 12.48 -12.77
C GLY A 208 32.79 13.91 -12.27
N ASP A 209 31.62 14.22 -11.73
CA ASP A 209 31.36 15.55 -11.17
C ASP A 209 32.19 15.77 -9.90
N THR A 210 32.44 17.03 -9.54
CA THR A 210 33.20 17.40 -8.34
C THR A 210 32.27 17.77 -7.18
N ILE A 211 32.80 17.79 -5.97
CA ILE A 211 32.08 18.30 -4.79
C ILE A 211 31.70 19.78 -4.97
N GLN A 212 32.50 20.58 -5.68
CA GLN A 212 32.12 21.94 -6.04
C GLN A 212 30.84 21.98 -6.89
N ALA A 213 30.70 21.06 -7.86
CA ALA A 213 29.47 20.92 -8.64
C ALA A 213 28.28 20.52 -7.78
N TRP A 214 28.48 19.70 -6.75
CA TRP A 214 27.43 19.37 -5.77
C TRP A 214 26.92 20.61 -5.04
N TYR A 215 27.82 21.47 -4.53
CA TYR A 215 27.40 22.72 -3.86
C TYR A 215 26.62 23.65 -4.80
N ARG A 216 27.03 23.73 -6.07
CA ARG A 216 26.29 24.48 -7.09
C ARG A 216 24.89 23.91 -7.32
N MET A 217 24.77 22.59 -7.44
CA MET A 217 23.48 21.91 -7.57
C MET A 217 22.57 22.19 -6.36
N VAL A 218 23.11 22.22 -5.14
CA VAL A 218 22.35 22.59 -3.94
C VAL A 218 21.83 24.02 -4.02
N GLU A 219 22.65 24.97 -4.48
CA GLU A 219 22.23 26.37 -4.64
C GLU A 219 21.17 26.54 -5.75
N GLU A 220 21.30 25.81 -6.85
CA GLU A 220 20.39 25.91 -8.01
C GLU A 220 19.04 25.21 -7.76
N THR A 221 19.05 24.06 -7.09
CA THR A 221 17.86 23.19 -6.95
C THR A 221 17.25 23.24 -5.56
N GLY A 222 18.02 23.65 -4.54
CA GLY A 222 17.63 23.53 -3.12
C GLY A 222 17.67 22.09 -2.58
N HIS A 223 18.04 21.09 -3.40
CA HIS A 223 18.15 19.71 -2.99
C HIS A 223 19.50 19.42 -2.32
N THR A 224 19.52 18.50 -1.36
CA THR A 224 20.71 18.13 -0.59
C THR A 224 21.17 16.69 -0.81
N ARG A 225 20.50 15.98 -1.72
CA ARG A 225 20.73 14.56 -2.01
C ARG A 225 20.48 14.30 -3.49
N PHE A 226 21.44 13.67 -4.15
CA PHE A 226 21.37 13.43 -5.59
C PHE A 226 21.72 11.97 -5.90
N PRO A 227 20.91 11.28 -6.72
CA PRO A 227 21.32 10.03 -7.35
C PRO A 227 22.55 10.27 -8.22
N VAL A 228 23.51 9.36 -8.17
CA VAL A 228 24.73 9.41 -8.97
C VAL A 228 24.67 8.38 -10.08
N LEU A 229 24.84 8.84 -11.32
CA LEU A 229 24.78 8.04 -12.54
C LEU A 229 26.16 7.81 -13.15
N ASP A 230 26.32 6.70 -13.86
CA ASP A 230 27.44 6.50 -14.78
C ASP A 230 27.15 7.05 -16.19
N SER A 231 28.12 6.94 -17.09
CA SER A 231 27.98 7.38 -18.49
C SER A 231 26.92 6.62 -19.29
N GLY A 232 26.40 5.50 -18.77
CA GLY A 232 25.33 4.71 -19.38
C GLY A 232 23.95 4.96 -18.75
N GLU A 233 23.79 6.06 -18.00
CA GLU A 233 22.57 6.44 -17.27
C GLU A 233 22.12 5.41 -16.22
N ARG A 234 23.05 4.59 -15.71
CA ARG A 234 22.76 3.62 -14.67
C ARG A 234 23.00 4.22 -13.30
N LEU A 235 22.10 3.94 -12.37
CA LEU A 235 22.26 4.34 -10.96
C LEU A 235 23.42 3.56 -10.33
N VAL A 236 24.47 4.28 -9.90
CA VAL A 236 25.67 3.69 -9.28
C VAL A 236 25.92 4.16 -7.85
N GLY A 237 25.33 5.29 -7.46
CA GLY A 237 25.52 5.86 -6.13
C GLY A 237 24.40 6.81 -5.71
N ILE A 238 24.47 7.27 -4.46
CA ILE A 238 23.78 8.46 -3.98
C ILE A 238 24.79 9.31 -3.22
N VAL A 239 24.68 10.63 -3.35
CA VAL A 239 25.51 11.59 -2.61
C VAL A 239 24.63 12.52 -1.80
N THR A 240 24.97 12.72 -0.54
CA THR A 240 24.24 13.55 0.43
C THR A 240 25.15 14.59 1.07
N SER A 241 24.58 15.57 1.78
CA SER A 241 25.38 16.57 2.51
C SER A 241 26.37 15.97 3.50
N LYS A 242 26.06 14.79 4.06
CA LYS A 242 26.95 14.10 5.00
C LYS A 242 28.21 13.56 4.30
N ASP A 243 28.08 13.16 3.04
CA ASP A 243 29.16 12.52 2.27
C ASP A 243 30.19 13.55 1.80
N VAL A 244 29.76 14.77 1.50
CA VAL A 244 30.65 15.83 0.99
C VAL A 244 31.31 16.68 2.10
N THR A 245 30.78 16.62 3.32
CA THR A 245 31.25 17.49 4.42
C THR A 245 32.67 17.11 4.84
N GLY A 246 33.60 18.06 4.78
CA GLY A 246 35.00 17.85 5.19
C GLY A 246 35.92 17.31 4.10
N HIS A 247 35.42 17.19 2.86
CA HIS A 247 36.19 16.79 1.68
C HIS A 247 36.63 17.99 0.84
N ASP A 248 37.63 17.78 -0.03
CA ASP A 248 38.15 18.79 -0.95
C ASP A 248 37.12 19.09 -2.07
N LEU A 249 36.93 20.36 -2.42
CA LEU A 249 35.96 20.78 -3.43
C LEU A 249 36.24 20.19 -4.83
N GLU A 250 37.50 19.90 -5.14
CA GLU A 250 37.91 19.30 -6.41
C GLU A 250 37.84 17.76 -6.39
N GLU A 251 37.53 17.14 -5.25
CA GLU A 251 37.40 15.69 -5.16
C GLU A 251 36.18 15.21 -5.96
N PRO A 252 36.30 14.13 -6.76
CA PRO A 252 35.19 13.62 -7.55
C PRO A 252 34.13 12.93 -6.69
N ILE A 253 32.87 13.08 -7.06
CA ILE A 253 31.71 12.50 -6.37
C ILE A 253 31.82 10.98 -6.23
N GLU A 254 32.43 10.30 -7.20
CA GLU A 254 32.68 8.85 -7.12
C GLU A 254 33.44 8.40 -5.85
N ARG A 255 34.27 9.27 -5.25
CA ARG A 255 35.04 8.95 -4.04
C ARG A 255 34.25 9.08 -2.75
N VAL A 256 33.24 9.93 -2.73
CA VAL A 256 32.45 10.24 -1.54
C VAL A 256 31.06 9.61 -1.57
N MET A 257 30.52 9.28 -2.74
CA MET A 257 29.17 8.73 -2.87
C MET A 257 29.01 7.39 -2.12
N THR A 258 27.82 7.19 -1.57
CA THR A 258 27.40 5.86 -1.12
C THR A 258 27.12 5.00 -2.35
N ARG A 259 27.95 3.98 -2.58
CA ARG A 259 27.81 3.06 -3.73
C ARG A 259 26.65 2.09 -3.53
N SER A 260 26.03 1.67 -4.64
CA SER A 260 24.93 0.69 -4.64
C SER A 260 23.77 1.08 -3.71
N PRO A 261 23.13 2.24 -3.94
CA PRO A 261 22.09 2.76 -3.06
C PRO A 261 20.84 1.86 -3.09
N ILE A 262 20.11 1.82 -1.97
CA ILE A 262 18.76 1.25 -1.99
C ILE A 262 17.91 2.06 -2.97
N SER A 263 17.14 1.34 -3.78
CA SER A 263 16.27 1.93 -4.80
C SER A 263 15.01 1.09 -4.93
N ALA A 264 13.92 1.70 -5.40
CA ALA A 264 12.68 1.03 -5.71
C ALA A 264 12.55 0.77 -7.21
N SER A 265 11.63 -0.12 -7.58
CA SER A 265 11.11 -0.23 -8.95
C SER A 265 9.72 0.42 -9.02
N GLY A 266 9.20 0.68 -10.22
CA GLY A 266 7.82 1.17 -10.39
C GLY A 266 6.78 0.25 -9.73
N ARG A 267 7.04 -1.07 -9.71
CA ARG A 267 6.19 -2.10 -9.09
C ARG A 267 6.39 -2.27 -7.59
N THR A 268 7.34 -1.56 -7.00
CA THR A 268 7.51 -1.59 -5.54
C THR A 268 6.28 -0.97 -4.90
N THR A 269 5.76 -1.54 -3.81
CA THR A 269 4.60 -0.98 -3.13
C THR A 269 5.00 0.27 -2.35
N VAL A 270 4.11 1.26 -2.27
CA VAL A 270 4.34 2.48 -1.47
C VAL A 270 4.51 2.14 0.01
N ALA A 271 3.79 1.12 0.51
CA ALA A 271 3.97 0.64 1.88
C ALA A 271 5.37 0.08 2.12
N TYR A 272 5.91 -0.68 1.17
CA TYR A 272 7.29 -1.19 1.27
C TYR A 272 8.31 -0.05 1.16
N ALA A 273 8.10 0.91 0.27
CA ALA A 273 8.93 2.11 0.19
C ALA A 273 8.94 2.90 1.51
N ALA A 274 7.77 3.05 2.16
CA ALA A 274 7.66 3.69 3.47
C ALA A 274 8.43 2.92 4.55
N HIS A 275 8.29 1.59 4.56
CA HIS A 275 9.03 0.74 5.48
C HIS A 275 10.53 0.93 5.32
N MET A 276 11.06 0.89 4.09
CA MET A 276 12.48 1.16 3.81
C MET A 276 12.91 2.54 4.30
N MET A 277 12.13 3.59 4.05
CA MET A 277 12.47 4.96 4.45
C MET A 277 12.47 5.18 5.98
N VAL A 278 11.54 4.55 6.71
CA VAL A 278 11.42 4.71 8.17
C VAL A 278 12.49 3.92 8.91
N TRP A 279 12.68 2.65 8.56
CA TRP A 279 13.59 1.75 9.27
C TRP A 279 15.06 2.07 9.00
N GLU A 280 15.38 2.43 7.76
CA GLU A 280 16.76 2.69 7.35
C GLU A 280 17.11 4.19 7.34
N GLY A 281 16.13 5.06 7.62
CA GLY A 281 16.33 6.51 7.77
C GLY A 281 16.57 7.27 6.46
N PHE A 282 16.15 6.73 5.31
CA PHE A 282 16.31 7.39 4.02
C PHE A 282 15.24 8.46 3.77
N GLU A 283 15.67 9.62 3.27
CA GLU A 283 14.75 10.71 2.89
C GLU A 283 14.42 10.76 1.39
N LEU A 284 15.25 10.11 0.56
CA LEU A 284 15.12 10.05 -0.89
C LEU A 284 15.36 8.61 -1.35
N LEU A 285 14.47 8.09 -2.19
CA LEU A 285 14.61 6.76 -2.78
C LEU A 285 14.63 6.88 -4.32
N PRO A 286 15.75 6.53 -4.98
CA PRO A 286 15.79 6.42 -6.42
C PRO A 286 14.85 5.32 -6.92
N VAL A 287 14.14 5.59 -8.02
CA VAL A 287 13.27 4.64 -8.70
C VAL A 287 13.94 4.23 -10.00
N VAL A 288 14.13 2.93 -10.21
CA VAL A 288 14.87 2.38 -11.35
C VAL A 288 14.04 1.40 -12.16
N ASP A 289 14.29 1.37 -13.46
CA ASP A 289 13.87 0.32 -14.38
C ASP A 289 15.12 -0.32 -14.99
N HIS A 290 15.33 -1.61 -14.71
CA HIS A 290 16.52 -2.37 -15.15
C HIS A 290 17.85 -1.61 -14.92
N LYS A 291 18.01 -1.03 -13.72
CA LYS A 291 19.13 -0.18 -13.25
C LYS A 291 19.25 1.23 -13.83
N ARG A 292 18.43 1.60 -14.82
CA ARG A 292 18.34 2.98 -15.28
C ARG A 292 17.45 3.77 -14.34
N LEU A 293 17.85 4.98 -13.99
CA LEU A 293 17.04 5.86 -13.16
C LEU A 293 15.82 6.34 -13.96
N VAL A 294 14.63 6.10 -13.43
CA VAL A 294 13.36 6.59 -14.02
C VAL A 294 12.75 7.73 -13.21
N GLY A 295 13.19 7.92 -11.96
CA GLY A 295 12.78 9.04 -11.13
C GLY A 295 13.26 8.90 -9.69
N VAL A 296 12.75 9.75 -8.82
CA VAL A 296 12.99 9.69 -7.37
C VAL A 296 11.66 9.88 -6.64
N ILE A 297 11.53 9.25 -5.47
CA ILE A 297 10.44 9.54 -4.54
C ILE A 297 11.03 10.00 -3.22
N SER A 298 10.46 11.06 -2.65
CA SER A 298 10.84 11.55 -1.34
C SER A 298 10.01 10.89 -0.24
N ARG A 299 10.49 10.99 1.00
CA ARG A 299 9.71 10.63 2.18
C ARG A 299 8.37 11.36 2.25
N GLN A 300 8.33 12.62 1.80
CA GLN A 300 7.11 13.41 1.78
C GLN A 300 6.10 12.87 0.76
N ASP A 301 6.56 12.45 -0.42
CA ASP A 301 5.68 11.84 -1.44
C ASP A 301 5.04 10.56 -0.92
N VAL A 302 5.85 9.71 -0.28
CA VAL A 302 5.39 8.46 0.35
C VAL A 302 4.41 8.75 1.50
N ILE A 303 4.72 9.68 2.39
CA ILE A 303 3.81 10.07 3.48
C ILE A 303 2.51 10.64 2.91
N ARG A 304 2.56 11.50 1.88
CA ARG A 304 1.38 12.09 1.27
C ARG A 304 0.49 11.04 0.59
N ALA A 305 1.12 10.08 -0.08
CA ALA A 305 0.45 8.94 -0.68
C ALA A 305 -0.20 8.05 0.39
N MET A 306 0.51 7.76 1.47
CA MET A 306 -0.02 7.03 2.62
C MET A 306 -1.13 7.79 3.33
N GLN A 307 -1.02 9.12 3.48
CA GLN A 307 -2.05 9.97 4.09
C GLN A 307 -3.32 10.04 3.25
N HIS A 308 -3.21 10.03 1.91
CA HIS A 308 -4.39 9.85 1.05
C HIS A 308 -5.08 8.50 1.31
N VAL A 309 -4.30 7.47 1.63
CA VAL A 309 -4.81 6.14 2.02
C VAL A 309 -5.30 6.11 3.49
N GLN A 310 -4.75 6.95 4.38
CA GLN A 310 -5.03 7.01 5.83
C GLN A 310 -6.10 8.05 6.22
N ASN A 311 -6.46 9.01 5.36
CA ASN A 311 -7.64 9.87 5.53
C ASN A 311 -8.96 9.11 5.33
N GLN A 312 -8.87 7.79 5.16
CA GLN A 312 -9.93 6.84 5.45
C GLN A 312 -9.89 6.51 6.96
N PRO A 313 -11.00 6.63 7.70
CA PRO A 313 -11.01 6.64 9.17
C PRO A 313 -10.33 5.48 9.92
N GLN A 314 -9.86 4.42 9.26
CA GLN A 314 -9.31 3.23 9.90
C GLN A 314 -8.14 2.65 9.10
N VAL A 315 -6.92 2.81 9.62
CA VAL A 315 -5.73 2.13 9.12
C VAL A 315 -5.80 0.66 9.54
N ALA A 316 -6.17 -0.23 8.63
CA ALA A 316 -6.05 -1.67 8.87
C ALA A 316 -4.56 -2.04 8.90
N GLN A 317 -4.05 -2.44 10.07
CA GLN A 317 -2.75 -3.11 10.18
C GLN A 317 -2.88 -4.54 9.63
N THR A 318 -1.86 -5.03 8.92
CA THR A 318 -1.85 -6.44 8.52
C THR A 318 -1.68 -7.33 9.76
N ILE A 319 -2.04 -8.61 9.66
CA ILE A 319 -1.80 -9.58 10.76
C ILE A 319 -0.31 -9.61 11.12
N GLN A 320 0.57 -9.52 10.11
CA GLN A 320 2.01 -9.43 10.32
C GLN A 320 2.39 -8.16 11.09
N ASP A 321 1.86 -6.99 10.74
CA ASP A 321 2.13 -5.73 11.46
C ASP A 321 1.68 -5.81 12.92
N ILE A 322 0.49 -6.39 13.17
CA ILE A 322 -0.02 -6.58 14.53
C ILE A 322 0.96 -7.46 15.33
N ILE A 323 1.39 -8.59 14.77
CA ILE A 323 2.36 -9.48 15.42
C ILE A 323 3.67 -8.74 15.70
N LEU A 324 4.27 -8.13 14.68
CA LEU A 324 5.59 -7.50 14.77
C LEU A 324 5.60 -6.26 15.67
N SER A 325 4.48 -5.55 15.82
CA SER A 325 4.37 -4.40 16.73
C SER A 325 4.63 -4.74 18.21
N HIS A 326 4.53 -6.02 18.57
CA HIS A 326 4.82 -6.53 19.91
C HIS A 326 6.27 -7.05 20.07
N PHE A 327 7.09 -6.95 19.04
CA PHE A 327 8.50 -7.36 19.05
C PHE A 327 9.41 -6.16 18.80
N LYS A 328 10.58 -6.17 19.42
CA LYS A 328 11.62 -5.17 19.25
C LYS A 328 12.85 -5.83 18.68
N GLU A 329 13.51 -5.11 17.78
CA GLU A 329 14.84 -5.49 17.33
C GLU A 329 15.88 -5.06 18.37
N GLU A 330 16.72 -6.00 18.77
CA GLU A 330 17.86 -5.76 19.65
C GLU A 330 19.17 -5.74 18.85
N ALA A 331 20.14 -4.96 19.32
CA ALA A 331 21.46 -4.89 18.71
C ALA A 331 22.20 -6.23 18.84
N GLY A 332 22.38 -6.91 17.71
CA GLY A 332 23.22 -8.12 17.60
C GLY A 332 24.71 -7.79 17.38
N ASP A 333 25.52 -8.82 17.23
CA ASP A 333 26.97 -8.79 17.00
C ASP A 333 27.37 -8.51 15.53
N GLY A 334 26.54 -7.76 14.80
CA GLY A 334 26.72 -7.44 13.36
C GLY A 334 26.44 -8.60 12.41
N LYS A 335 26.56 -9.86 12.85
CA LYS A 335 26.21 -11.08 12.07
C LYS A 335 24.90 -11.72 12.47
N SER A 336 24.31 -11.25 13.57
CA SER A 336 23.01 -11.69 14.04
C SER A 336 22.00 -10.54 14.16
N VAL A 337 20.73 -10.90 13.97
CA VAL A 337 19.57 -10.07 14.30
C VAL A 337 18.81 -10.78 15.41
N VAL A 338 18.37 -10.02 16.40
CA VAL A 338 17.59 -10.54 17.53
C VAL A 338 16.28 -9.78 17.59
N LEU A 339 15.17 -10.51 17.59
CA LEU A 339 13.84 -9.99 17.88
C LEU A 339 13.41 -10.49 19.25
N SER A 340 12.99 -9.59 20.13
CA SER A 340 12.49 -9.93 21.47
C SER A 340 11.09 -9.37 21.71
N GLY A 341 10.23 -10.14 22.36
CA GLY A 341 8.84 -9.78 22.59
C GLY A 341 8.14 -10.71 23.57
N VAL A 342 6.83 -10.52 23.72
CA VAL A 342 5.97 -11.33 24.61
C VAL A 342 4.79 -11.87 23.81
N VAL A 343 4.41 -13.13 24.06
CA VAL A 343 3.25 -13.76 23.40
C VAL A 343 1.94 -13.13 23.89
N THR A 344 1.18 -12.50 23.00
CA THR A 344 -0.14 -11.94 23.32
C THR A 344 -1.29 -12.90 22.98
N PRO A 345 -2.52 -12.71 23.52
CA PRO A 345 -3.65 -13.58 23.21
C PRO A 345 -3.96 -13.71 21.71
N GLN A 346 -3.72 -12.67 20.90
CA GLN A 346 -3.97 -12.75 19.44
C GLN A 346 -2.99 -13.67 18.71
N MET A 347 -1.88 -14.06 19.36
CA MET A 347 -0.84 -14.91 18.79
C MET A 347 -1.02 -16.41 19.10
N THR A 348 -2.00 -16.76 19.94
CA THR A 348 -2.15 -18.14 20.44
C THR A 348 -3.13 -18.96 19.62
N ASN A 349 -2.96 -20.29 19.69
CA ASN A 349 -3.90 -21.26 19.17
C ASN A 349 -4.94 -21.66 20.24
N GLN A 350 -5.86 -22.56 19.89
CA GLN A 350 -6.89 -23.07 20.80
C GLN A 350 -6.34 -23.76 22.07
N MET A 351 -5.06 -24.15 22.07
CA MET A 351 -4.38 -24.76 23.22
C MET A 351 -3.66 -23.74 24.10
N GLY A 352 -3.81 -22.42 23.86
CA GLY A 352 -3.17 -21.37 24.64
C GLY A 352 -1.66 -21.22 24.38
N THR A 353 -1.15 -21.87 23.33
CA THR A 353 0.26 -21.81 22.93
C THR A 353 0.43 -20.97 21.68
N MET A 354 1.60 -20.37 21.48
CA MET A 354 1.90 -19.59 20.29
C MET A 354 1.63 -20.39 19.02
N GLY A 355 0.86 -19.81 18.11
CA GLY A 355 0.50 -20.44 16.85
C GLY A 355 1.71 -20.63 15.94
N PRO A 356 1.81 -21.75 15.18
CA PRO A 356 2.91 -21.97 14.23
C PRO A 356 3.06 -20.86 13.18
N GLY A 357 1.96 -20.23 12.77
CA GLY A 357 1.99 -19.10 11.83
C GLY A 357 2.66 -17.84 12.40
N VAL A 358 2.56 -17.62 13.71
CA VAL A 358 3.25 -16.52 14.39
C VAL A 358 4.75 -16.78 14.42
N LEU A 359 5.15 -18.01 14.77
CA LEU A 359 6.55 -18.41 14.72
C LEU A 359 7.14 -18.24 13.31
N MET A 360 6.42 -18.68 12.28
CA MET A 360 6.84 -18.49 10.90
C MET A 360 7.00 -17.02 10.53
N THR A 361 6.10 -16.15 11.00
CA THR A 361 6.18 -14.69 10.77
C THR A 361 7.46 -14.13 11.38
N LEU A 362 7.76 -14.48 12.64
CA LEU A 362 8.97 -14.01 13.34
C LEU A 362 10.26 -14.57 12.71
N ILE A 363 10.26 -15.84 12.31
CA ILE A 363 11.40 -16.46 11.60
C ILE A 363 11.65 -15.73 10.29
N ASN A 364 10.59 -15.47 9.52
CA ASN A 364 10.70 -14.79 8.23
C ASN A 364 11.22 -13.36 8.39
N GLU A 365 10.70 -12.61 9.36
CA GLU A 365 11.15 -11.24 9.63
C GLU A 365 12.62 -11.23 10.07
N ALA A 366 12.99 -12.03 11.07
CA ALA A 366 14.37 -12.09 11.56
C ALA A 366 15.36 -12.55 10.47
N GLY A 367 14.98 -13.54 9.66
CA GLY A 367 15.78 -14.02 8.53
C GLY A 367 15.95 -12.96 7.45
N THR A 368 14.88 -12.24 7.11
CA THR A 368 14.92 -11.15 6.12
C THR A 368 15.82 -10.01 6.59
N LEU A 369 15.65 -9.56 7.84
CA LEU A 369 16.47 -8.51 8.44
C LEU A 369 17.96 -8.90 8.47
N ALA A 370 18.26 -10.14 8.86
CA ALA A 370 19.63 -10.63 8.93
C ALA A 370 20.33 -10.56 7.56
N ILE A 371 19.68 -11.00 6.48
CA ILE A 371 20.33 -10.97 5.16
C ILE A 371 20.34 -9.55 4.57
N ARG A 372 19.30 -8.73 4.81
CA ARG A 372 19.28 -7.32 4.37
C ARG A 372 20.47 -6.53 4.89
N ARG A 373 20.83 -6.69 6.17
CA ARG A 373 22.01 -6.05 6.79
C ARG A 373 23.32 -6.34 6.05
N LEU A 374 23.44 -7.49 5.38
CA LEU A 374 24.64 -7.86 4.62
C LEU A 374 24.62 -7.37 3.17
N LYS A 375 23.46 -7.44 2.50
CA LYS A 375 23.40 -7.37 1.03
C LYS A 375 22.63 -6.18 0.46
N ASN A 376 21.96 -5.41 1.31
CA ASN A 376 21.22 -4.22 0.89
C ASN A 376 20.31 -4.46 -0.34
N SER A 377 19.70 -5.64 -0.42
CA SER A 377 18.98 -6.14 -1.60
C SER A 377 17.68 -6.82 -1.21
N ASP A 378 16.66 -6.67 -2.06
CA ASP A 378 15.38 -7.38 -1.91
C ASP A 378 15.56 -8.89 -2.16
N MET A 379 14.91 -9.69 -1.32
CA MET A 379 15.03 -11.14 -1.35
C MET A 379 13.66 -11.80 -1.27
N VAL A 380 13.55 -12.97 -1.89
CA VAL A 380 12.38 -13.83 -1.82
C VAL A 380 12.75 -15.08 -1.04
N VAL A 381 11.90 -15.46 -0.10
CA VAL A 381 12.03 -16.71 0.64
C VAL A 381 11.99 -17.87 -0.35
N GLU A 382 13.04 -18.68 -0.38
CA GLU A 382 13.10 -19.88 -1.22
C GLU A 382 12.64 -21.10 -0.44
N ASN A 383 13.16 -21.27 0.78
CA ASN A 383 12.83 -22.40 1.65
C ASN A 383 13.00 -22.03 3.12
N VAL A 384 12.10 -22.52 3.96
CA VAL A 384 12.22 -22.46 5.42
C VAL A 384 11.91 -23.84 5.99
N SER A 385 12.87 -24.41 6.72
CA SER A 385 12.70 -25.68 7.42
C SER A 385 12.69 -25.42 8.92
N VAL A 386 11.56 -25.69 9.59
CA VAL A 386 11.34 -25.36 11.00
C VAL A 386 11.17 -26.63 11.82
N TYR A 387 11.85 -26.68 12.97
CA TYR A 387 11.74 -27.71 13.99
C TYR A 387 11.18 -27.08 15.27
N PHE A 388 9.96 -27.48 15.64
CA PHE A 388 9.33 -27.10 16.89
C PHE A 388 9.74 -28.11 17.97
N LEU A 389 10.49 -27.67 18.99
CA LEU A 389 10.99 -28.55 20.05
C LEU A 389 10.06 -28.54 21.27
N LYS A 390 9.57 -27.35 21.64
CA LYS A 390 8.68 -27.15 22.79
C LYS A 390 7.62 -26.10 22.47
N PRO A 391 6.39 -26.22 23.03
CA PRO A 391 5.38 -25.19 22.90
C PRO A 391 5.76 -23.94 23.71
N ILE A 392 5.41 -22.77 23.19
CA ILE A 392 5.58 -21.48 23.88
C ILE A 392 4.21 -21.04 24.39
N GLN A 393 4.08 -20.77 25.68
CA GLN A 393 2.81 -20.39 26.31
C GLN A 393 2.49 -18.90 26.10
N ILE A 394 1.22 -18.54 26.27
CA ILE A 394 0.79 -17.14 26.41
C ILE A 394 1.59 -16.42 27.50
N ASP A 395 1.82 -15.13 27.33
CA ASP A 395 2.60 -14.25 28.22
C ASP A 395 4.07 -14.62 28.40
N ALA A 396 4.56 -15.68 27.74
CA ALA A 396 5.97 -16.03 27.76
C ALA A 396 6.81 -15.03 26.95
N PRO A 397 8.00 -14.65 27.42
CA PRO A 397 8.96 -13.90 26.63
C PRO A 397 9.55 -14.79 25.54
N VAL A 398 9.62 -14.27 24.32
CA VAL A 398 10.17 -14.97 23.16
C VAL A 398 11.33 -14.17 22.60
N THR A 399 12.42 -14.87 22.31
CA THR A 399 13.57 -14.33 21.58
C THR A 399 13.79 -15.14 20.31
N VAL A 400 13.88 -14.45 19.18
CA VAL A 400 14.20 -15.03 17.88
C VAL A 400 15.53 -14.47 17.41
N ARG A 401 16.56 -15.32 17.39
CA ARG A 401 17.91 -14.96 16.96
C ARG A 401 18.17 -15.55 15.58
N ALA A 402 18.34 -14.68 14.59
CA ALA A 402 18.73 -15.03 13.24
C ALA A 402 20.24 -14.79 13.07
N THR A 403 21.00 -15.83 12.75
CA THR A 403 22.45 -15.79 12.54
C THR A 403 22.78 -16.21 11.12
N ILE A 404 23.54 -15.38 10.40
CA ILE A 404 23.92 -15.71 9.01
C ILE A 404 24.90 -16.89 9.02
N VAL A 405 24.57 -17.94 8.28
CA VAL A 405 25.40 -19.14 8.12
C VAL A 405 26.24 -19.03 6.86
N ASP A 406 25.62 -18.67 5.74
CA ASP A 406 26.26 -18.60 4.43
C ASP A 406 25.60 -17.54 3.55
N SER A 407 26.40 -16.89 2.70
CA SER A 407 25.95 -15.86 1.78
C SER A 407 26.66 -15.98 0.42
N GLY A 408 26.16 -16.86 -0.44
CA GLY A 408 26.60 -16.95 -1.84
C GLY A 408 26.05 -15.81 -2.69
N ARG A 409 26.50 -15.55 -3.92
CA ARG A 409 26.02 -14.39 -4.72
C ARG A 409 24.48 -14.32 -4.87
N LYS A 410 23.82 -15.45 -5.09
CA LYS A 410 22.38 -15.52 -5.37
C LYS A 410 21.50 -15.89 -4.17
N PHE A 411 22.07 -16.42 -3.09
CA PHE A 411 21.30 -16.93 -1.94
C PHE A 411 21.88 -16.43 -0.62
N GLY A 412 21.05 -16.39 0.42
CA GLY A 412 21.44 -16.18 1.81
C GLY A 412 20.82 -17.27 2.67
N LYS A 413 21.63 -17.86 3.55
CA LYS A 413 21.21 -18.90 4.51
C LYS A 413 21.41 -18.39 5.92
N VAL A 414 20.38 -18.55 6.74
CA VAL A 414 20.31 -18.06 8.10
C VAL A 414 19.85 -19.19 9.01
N ASP A 415 20.59 -19.43 10.10
CA ASP A 415 20.14 -20.27 11.21
C ASP A 415 19.32 -19.38 12.15
N VAL A 416 18.11 -19.80 12.46
CA VAL A 416 17.19 -19.06 13.32
C VAL A 416 16.92 -19.90 14.56
N GLU A 417 17.27 -19.38 15.73
CA GLU A 417 16.99 -19.99 17.01
C GLU A 417 15.86 -19.26 17.71
N ILE A 418 14.90 -20.02 18.25
CA ILE A 418 13.76 -19.51 18.98
C ILE A 418 13.91 -19.97 20.41
N SER A 419 13.96 -19.04 21.36
CA SER A 419 14.09 -19.33 22.78
C SER A 419 13.04 -18.61 23.61
N SER A 420 12.72 -19.20 24.76
CA SER A 420 11.82 -18.65 25.77
C SER A 420 12.35 -19.02 27.14
N HIS A 421 12.44 -18.04 28.06
CA HIS A 421 13.04 -18.22 29.39
C HIS A 421 14.43 -18.89 29.39
N GLY A 422 15.23 -18.67 28.34
CA GLY A 422 16.56 -19.27 28.19
C GLY A 422 16.57 -20.70 27.62
N ASP A 423 15.42 -21.35 27.50
CA ASP A 423 15.31 -22.67 26.87
C ASP A 423 15.12 -22.56 25.36
N LEU A 424 15.72 -23.47 24.60
CA LEU A 424 15.52 -23.60 23.15
C LEU A 424 14.13 -24.19 22.87
N MET A 425 13.29 -23.40 22.20
CA MET A 425 11.90 -23.75 21.84
C MET A 425 11.79 -24.27 20.42
N GLY A 426 12.64 -23.78 19.52
CA GLY A 426 12.63 -24.18 18.13
C GLY A 426 13.90 -23.75 17.40
N LYS A 427 14.11 -24.36 16.24
CA LYS A 427 15.15 -23.97 15.28
C LYS A 427 14.58 -23.92 13.89
N ALA A 428 15.09 -23.02 13.06
CA ALA A 428 14.76 -22.99 11.65
C ALA A 428 15.99 -22.70 10.79
N LEU A 429 16.05 -23.36 9.64
CA LEU A 429 16.97 -23.00 8.57
C LEU A 429 16.19 -22.20 7.54
N TYR A 430 16.54 -20.92 7.41
CA TYR A 430 15.92 -19.97 6.51
C TYR A 430 16.83 -19.73 5.31
N THR A 431 16.30 -19.94 4.10
CA THR A 431 17.01 -19.69 2.84
C THR A 431 16.20 -18.72 1.99
N ALA A 432 16.85 -17.65 1.55
CA ALA A 432 16.27 -16.68 0.65
C ALA A 432 17.16 -16.48 -0.58
N GLN A 433 16.53 -16.23 -1.72
CA GLN A 433 17.19 -15.92 -2.98
C GLN A 433 17.11 -14.42 -3.24
N VAL A 434 18.21 -13.83 -3.70
CA VAL A 434 18.24 -12.43 -4.17
C VAL A 434 17.39 -12.35 -5.43
N LEU A 435 16.46 -11.40 -5.48
CA LEU A 435 15.78 -11.06 -6.72
C LEU A 435 16.81 -10.45 -7.67
N GLU A 436 17.16 -11.17 -8.74
CA GLU A 436 17.91 -10.57 -9.85
C GLU A 436 17.04 -9.45 -10.45
N ARG A 437 17.51 -8.22 -10.33
CA ARG A 437 16.89 -7.02 -10.90
C ARG A 437 17.08 -6.93 -12.41
#